data_AF-A0A085MZN1-F1
#
_entry.id   AF-A0A085MZN1-F1
#
_cell.length_a   1.000
_cell.length_b   1.000
_cell.length_c   1.000
_cell.angle_alpha   90.00
_cell.angle_beta   90.00
_cell.angle_gamma   90.00
#
_symmetry.space_group_name_H-M   'P 1'
#
loop_
_entity.id
_entity.type
_entity.pdbx_description
1 polymer ?
#
loop_
_entity_poly.entity_id
_entity_poly.type
_entity_poly.pdbx_seq_one_letter_code
_entity_poly.pdbx_strand_id
1 'polypeptide(L)'
;MNEKDVSCPGCKASKVPMQDCNLYTSSNATWQDSFADAAMQCINGVWRDVKTSNGMLLSLIGCLCSFDPKPLYAELEYNPIEVDIDQSIIDTLKLDHKAQPYRNDRMAIGNYALLFLILGKRIDQTSYTAWAQARIKAVFAMACLKLEIEDLEQAINFNWATNISTIYRYSPTARASVLEFFLSKRGKLAFYMCERFWPYARLKGFHFIQTYLIRSCYRPILADPYLSTDMEHWAAAMRAWEKFPLNKRVYAGLICNDDVFHLLAGNQLQRLTYIAVQVGALKKPHLKNYKCKAPPDKEACDALVEKYFSPNVKFPDDLLTTTEIELEFSQRPGKDHYMGLSQLRLVAIEKLESSLPKEDLEVRKYLAKVKFVSNLILEMERLTPCLPMWPQPSDAELPTSQVKEEQTESHVRSTQSDSEKCADEITMPATPSSQQSANENET
;
A
#
# COMPACT_ATOMS: atom_id res chain seq x y z
N MET A 1 38.70 13.98 35.09
CA MET A 1 39.14 12.63 34.68
C MET A 1 38.77 12.46 33.23
N ASN A 2 39.76 12.23 32.38
CA ASN A 2 39.62 12.18 30.92
C ASN A 2 38.93 10.88 30.49
N GLU A 3 37.79 10.97 29.83
CA GLU A 3 37.26 9.88 29.00
C GLU A 3 38.06 9.86 27.69
N LYS A 4 38.85 8.80 27.52
CA LYS A 4 39.53 8.50 26.27
C LYS A 4 38.54 7.81 25.35
N ASP A 5 38.32 8.42 24.19
CA ASP A 5 37.75 7.79 23.01
C ASP A 5 38.49 6.47 22.71
N VAL A 6 37.77 5.36 22.84
CA VAL A 6 38.19 4.06 22.33
C VAL A 6 37.65 3.96 20.90
N SER A 7 38.35 4.58 19.95
CA SER A 7 38.12 4.35 18.52
C SER A 7 38.62 2.95 18.16
N CYS A 8 37.72 2.06 17.74
CA CYS A 8 38.08 0.73 17.25
C CYS A 8 38.88 0.84 15.93
N PRO A 9 40.17 0.47 15.89
CA PRO A 9 40.98 0.56 14.69
C PRO A 9 40.73 -0.69 13.85
N GLY A 10 39.63 -0.72 13.09
CA GLY A 10 39.30 -1.87 12.26
C GLY A 10 38.06 -1.71 11.37
N CYS A 11 37.10 -0.85 11.74
CA CYS A 11 35.94 -0.58 10.90
C CYS A 11 36.19 0.64 10.01
N LYS A 12 37.10 0.51 9.03
CA LYS A 12 37.00 1.38 7.84
C LYS A 12 35.73 0.93 7.11
N ALA A 13 34.63 1.62 7.36
CA ALA A 13 33.46 1.55 6.49
C ALA A 13 33.97 1.87 5.09
N SER A 14 34.04 0.83 4.24
CA SER A 14 34.23 1.00 2.81
C SER A 14 33.05 1.85 2.35
N LYS A 15 33.26 3.16 2.20
CA LYS A 15 32.26 4.03 1.59
C LYS A 15 32.14 3.53 0.16
N VAL A 16 31.07 2.81 -0.12
CA VAL A 16 30.68 2.46 -1.48
C VAL A 16 30.68 3.79 -2.26
N PRO A 17 31.44 3.90 -3.36
CA PRO A 17 31.49 5.14 -4.12
C PRO A 17 30.06 5.47 -4.60
N MET A 18 29.62 6.70 -4.33
CA MET A 18 28.32 7.19 -4.77
C MET A 18 28.22 7.06 -6.29
N GLN A 19 27.08 6.58 -6.77
CA GLN A 19 26.87 6.39 -8.20
C GLN A 19 26.44 7.71 -8.84
N ASP A 20 27.06 8.04 -9.96
CA ASP A 20 26.68 9.21 -10.76
C ASP A 20 25.26 9.08 -11.31
N CYS A 21 24.49 10.17 -11.22
CA CYS A 21 23.12 10.23 -11.71
C CYS A 21 22.81 11.60 -12.32
N ASN A 22 22.28 11.62 -13.55
CA ASN A 22 22.00 12.88 -14.24
C ASN A 22 20.84 13.62 -13.57
N LEU A 23 20.98 14.92 -13.39
CA LEU A 23 19.94 15.85 -12.96
C LEU A 23 19.58 16.73 -14.15
N TYR A 24 18.46 16.42 -14.78
CA TYR A 24 17.98 17.13 -15.97
C TYR A 24 17.26 18.40 -15.54
N THR A 25 17.80 19.54 -15.92
CA THR A 25 17.26 20.86 -15.58
C THR A 25 17.09 21.71 -16.82
N SER A 26 16.10 22.60 -16.84
CA SER A 26 16.04 23.65 -17.83
C SER A 26 15.57 24.95 -17.20
N SER A 27 16.14 26.06 -17.65
CA SER A 27 15.59 27.40 -17.38
C SER A 27 14.44 27.77 -18.32
N ASN A 28 14.22 26.98 -19.38
CA ASN A 28 13.18 27.18 -20.38
C ASN A 28 11.99 26.24 -20.15
N ALA A 29 10.83 26.82 -19.85
CA ALA A 29 9.60 26.06 -19.60
C ALA A 29 9.19 25.15 -20.78
N THR A 30 9.41 25.59 -22.03
CA THR A 30 9.08 24.80 -23.21
C THR A 30 9.92 23.53 -23.30
N TRP A 31 11.20 23.60 -22.92
CA TRP A 31 12.07 22.43 -22.89
C TRP A 31 11.72 21.48 -21.74
N GLN A 32 11.26 22.03 -20.61
CA GLN A 32 10.76 21.25 -19.49
C GLN A 32 9.55 20.39 -19.88
N ASP A 33 8.57 20.97 -20.58
CA ASP A 33 7.38 20.25 -21.07
C ASP A 33 7.78 19.19 -22.12
N SER A 34 8.64 19.56 -23.07
CA SER A 34 9.13 18.65 -24.11
C SER A 34 9.91 17.47 -23.51
N PHE A 35 10.67 17.71 -22.44
CA PHE A 35 11.35 16.67 -21.69
C PHE A 35 10.36 15.73 -20.98
N ALA A 36 9.33 16.27 -20.33
CA ALA A 36 8.33 15.43 -19.65
C ALA A 36 7.63 14.49 -20.65
N ASP A 37 7.25 14.99 -21.82
CA ASP A 37 6.65 14.19 -22.88
C ASP A 37 7.62 13.11 -23.42
N ALA A 38 8.88 13.48 -23.64
CA ALA A 38 9.91 12.55 -24.09
C ALA A 38 10.19 11.46 -23.04
N ALA A 39 10.33 11.83 -21.77
CA ALA A 39 10.54 10.90 -20.67
C ALA A 39 9.35 9.94 -20.50
N MET A 40 8.12 10.44 -20.67
CA MET A 40 6.92 9.61 -20.71
C MET A 40 6.90 8.63 -21.88
N GLN A 41 7.56 8.91 -23.00
CA GLN A 41 7.77 7.92 -24.07
C GLN A 41 8.90 6.95 -23.68
N CYS A 42 10.01 7.43 -23.11
CA CYS A 42 11.13 6.56 -22.72
C CYS A 42 10.74 5.46 -21.71
N ILE A 43 9.80 5.72 -20.79
CA ILE A 43 9.32 4.70 -19.82
C ILE A 43 8.51 3.55 -20.46
N ASN A 44 8.08 3.69 -21.71
CA ASN A 44 7.51 2.58 -22.50
C ASN A 44 8.59 1.79 -23.26
N GLY A 45 9.83 2.28 -23.27
CA GLY A 45 10.99 1.68 -23.93
C GLY A 45 11.86 0.85 -22.99
N VAL A 46 13.16 0.83 -23.27
CA VAL A 46 14.15 0.00 -22.58
C VAL A 46 14.88 0.80 -21.50
N TRP A 47 14.93 0.28 -20.27
CA TRP A 47 15.79 0.81 -19.21
C TRP A 47 17.27 0.64 -19.58
N ARG A 48 18.10 1.64 -19.29
CA ARG A 48 19.49 1.69 -19.74
C ARG A 48 20.49 1.49 -18.62
N ASP A 49 20.58 2.48 -17.74
CA ASP A 49 21.54 2.51 -16.66
C ASP A 49 21.05 3.49 -15.58
N VAL A 50 21.63 3.41 -14.38
CA VAL A 50 21.23 4.28 -13.26
C VAL A 50 21.51 5.76 -13.59
N LYS A 51 22.63 6.06 -14.26
CA LYS A 51 23.02 7.44 -14.51
C LYS A 51 21.97 8.17 -15.35
N THR A 52 21.54 7.54 -16.43
CA THR A 52 20.62 8.11 -17.41
C THR A 52 19.16 7.86 -17.02
N SER A 53 18.77 6.60 -16.78
CA SER A 53 17.37 6.22 -16.58
C SER A 53 16.83 6.65 -15.22
N ASN A 54 17.59 6.49 -14.13
CA ASN A 54 17.12 6.99 -12.82
C ASN A 54 17.17 8.52 -12.80
N GLY A 55 18.18 9.13 -13.42
CA GLY A 55 18.26 10.59 -13.54
C GLY A 55 17.03 11.18 -14.24
N MET A 56 16.59 10.52 -15.31
CA MET A 56 15.37 10.87 -16.03
C MET A 56 14.12 10.69 -15.14
N LEU A 57 14.00 9.58 -14.40
CA LEU A 57 12.86 9.35 -13.50
C LEU A 57 12.78 10.38 -12.37
N LEU A 58 13.91 10.69 -11.72
CA LEU A 58 13.95 11.65 -10.62
C LEU A 58 13.57 13.05 -11.11
N SER A 59 14.13 13.46 -12.25
CA SER A 59 13.81 14.74 -12.89
C SER A 59 12.36 14.79 -13.37
N LEU A 60 11.83 13.69 -13.93
CA LEU A 60 10.43 13.56 -14.32
C LEU A 60 9.49 13.68 -13.11
N ILE A 61 9.79 13.00 -12.01
CA ILE A 61 8.98 13.09 -10.78
C ILE A 61 8.97 14.54 -10.25
N GLY A 62 10.13 15.20 -10.22
CA GLY A 62 10.25 16.61 -9.84
C GLY A 62 9.43 17.53 -10.75
N CYS A 63 9.53 17.32 -12.06
CA CYS A 63 8.77 18.06 -13.08
C CYS A 63 7.25 17.88 -12.90
N LEU A 64 6.79 16.64 -12.83
CA LEU A 64 5.36 16.31 -12.74
C LEU A 64 4.72 16.79 -11.43
N CYS A 65 5.46 16.70 -10.33
CA CYS A 65 4.97 17.10 -9.01
C CYS A 65 5.32 18.55 -8.63
N SER A 66 6.00 19.27 -9.54
CA SER A 66 6.44 20.66 -9.35
C SER A 66 7.26 20.90 -8.09
N PHE A 67 8.27 20.05 -7.83
CA PHE A 67 9.23 20.23 -6.74
C PHE A 67 10.67 20.03 -7.20
N ASP A 68 11.64 20.56 -6.43
CA ASP A 68 13.07 20.38 -6.69
C ASP A 68 13.48 18.92 -6.42
N PRO A 69 13.96 18.16 -7.42
CA PRO A 69 14.35 16.77 -7.24
C PRO A 69 15.71 16.59 -6.52
N LYS A 70 16.50 17.66 -6.28
CA LYS A 70 17.83 17.56 -5.62
C LYS A 70 17.84 16.76 -4.31
N PRO A 71 16.88 16.92 -3.38
CA PRO A 71 16.83 16.13 -2.15
C PRO A 71 16.76 14.62 -2.39
N LEU A 72 16.17 14.17 -3.52
CA LEU A 72 16.05 12.75 -3.85
C LEU A 72 17.42 12.10 -4.08
N TYR A 73 18.37 12.83 -4.66
CA TYR A 73 19.71 12.31 -4.95
C TYR A 73 20.46 12.02 -3.65
N ALA A 74 20.32 12.88 -2.64
CA ALA A 74 20.93 12.66 -1.33
C ALA A 74 20.31 11.44 -0.62
N GLU A 75 18.99 11.28 -0.64
CA GLU A 75 18.30 10.13 -0.04
C GLU A 75 18.63 8.80 -0.73
N LEU A 76 18.94 8.85 -2.04
CA LEU A 76 19.27 7.67 -2.85
C LEU A 76 20.78 7.44 -3.03
N GLU A 77 21.62 8.22 -2.31
CA GLU A 77 23.08 8.13 -2.35
C GLU A 77 23.69 8.32 -3.75
N TYR A 78 23.07 9.17 -4.56
CA TYR A 78 23.55 9.52 -5.91
C TYR A 78 24.34 10.82 -5.94
N ASN A 79 25.36 10.86 -6.79
CA ASN A 79 26.09 12.08 -7.13
C ASN A 79 25.40 12.78 -8.32
N PRO A 80 24.73 13.92 -8.13
CA PRO A 80 23.99 14.59 -9.21
C PRO A 80 24.95 15.23 -10.22
N ILE A 81 24.77 14.90 -11.50
CA ILE A 81 25.43 15.56 -12.63
C ILE A 81 24.40 16.43 -13.33
N GLU A 82 24.53 17.75 -13.21
CA GLU A 82 23.61 18.68 -13.89
C GLU A 82 23.74 18.56 -15.41
N VAL A 83 22.59 18.39 -16.08
CA VAL A 83 22.47 18.32 -17.54
C VAL A 83 21.41 19.34 -17.95
N ASP A 84 21.82 20.36 -18.69
CA ASP A 84 20.90 21.35 -19.25
C ASP A 84 20.12 20.74 -20.42
N ILE A 85 18.79 20.81 -20.35
CA ILE A 85 17.91 20.17 -21.33
C ILE A 85 17.79 21.07 -22.56
N ASP A 86 18.16 20.50 -23.70
CA ASP A 86 17.86 20.99 -25.04
C ASP A 86 17.29 19.86 -25.93
N GLN A 87 17.01 20.17 -27.19
CA GLN A 87 16.51 19.19 -28.16
C GLN A 87 17.50 18.03 -28.37
N SER A 88 18.81 18.28 -28.35
CA SER A 88 19.83 17.24 -28.56
C SER A 88 19.82 16.23 -27.42
N ILE A 89 19.64 16.67 -26.18
CA ILE A 89 19.50 15.80 -25.02
C ILE A 89 18.20 14.98 -25.09
N ILE A 90 17.09 15.61 -25.49
CA ILE A 90 15.80 14.93 -25.68
C ILE A 90 15.90 13.82 -26.74
N ASP A 91 16.51 14.12 -27.89
CA ASP A 91 16.68 13.15 -28.98
C ASP A 91 17.60 12.00 -28.55
N THR A 92 18.67 12.31 -27.81
CA THR A 92 19.58 11.30 -27.23
C THR A 92 18.83 10.38 -26.27
N LEU A 93 18.04 10.93 -25.35
CA LEU A 93 17.23 10.16 -24.40
C LEU A 93 16.26 9.21 -25.11
N LYS A 94 15.58 9.69 -26.16
CA LYS A 94 14.67 8.87 -26.95
C LYS A 94 15.40 7.73 -27.66
N LEU A 95 16.55 8.03 -28.28
CA LEU A 95 17.37 7.05 -28.98
C LEU A 95 17.86 5.96 -28.03
N ASP A 96 18.47 6.36 -26.91
CA ASP A 96 19.08 5.44 -25.94
C ASP A 96 18.04 4.50 -25.35
N HIS A 97 16.88 5.02 -24.94
CA HIS A 97 15.81 4.22 -24.36
C HIS A 97 14.94 3.52 -25.41
N LYS A 98 15.25 3.65 -26.71
CA LYS A 98 14.43 3.11 -27.81
C LYS A 98 12.95 3.51 -27.67
N ALA A 99 12.72 4.77 -27.29
CA ALA A 99 11.39 5.30 -27.04
C ALA A 99 10.53 5.18 -28.29
N GLN A 100 9.32 4.66 -28.14
CA GLN A 100 8.36 4.57 -29.24
C GLN A 100 7.21 5.55 -29.01
N PRO A 101 6.72 6.22 -30.06
CA PRO A 101 5.44 6.90 -30.00
C PRO A 101 4.36 5.93 -29.52
N TYR A 102 3.42 6.44 -28.72
CA TYR A 102 2.27 5.65 -28.34
C TYR A 102 1.39 5.39 -29.58
N ARG A 103 0.92 4.15 -29.74
CA ARG A 103 -0.05 3.77 -30.79
C ARG A 103 -1.37 4.54 -30.59
N ASN A 104 -1.72 4.76 -29.34
CA ASN A 104 -2.85 5.55 -28.89
C ASN A 104 -2.35 6.69 -28.02
N ASP A 105 -2.54 7.94 -28.45
CA ASP A 105 -2.05 9.15 -27.77
C ASP A 105 -2.50 9.25 -26.30
N ARG A 106 -3.58 8.54 -25.92
CA ARG A 106 -4.09 8.51 -24.54
C ARG A 106 -3.35 7.52 -23.64
N MET A 107 -2.50 6.65 -24.17
CA MET A 107 -1.71 5.71 -23.36
C MET A 107 -0.76 6.39 -22.38
N ALA A 108 -0.29 7.60 -22.72
CA ALA A 108 0.46 8.44 -21.80
C ALA A 108 -0.29 8.65 -20.47
N ILE A 109 -1.62 8.82 -20.49
CA ILE A 109 -2.45 8.97 -19.28
C ILE A 109 -2.43 7.69 -18.44
N GLY A 110 -2.48 6.51 -19.09
CA GLY A 110 -2.39 5.22 -18.41
C GLY A 110 -1.05 5.04 -17.71
N ASN A 111 0.05 5.31 -18.40
CA ASN A 111 1.40 5.22 -17.82
C ASN A 111 1.66 6.29 -16.76
N TYR A 112 1.09 7.49 -16.92
CA TYR A 112 1.11 8.53 -15.89
C TYR A 112 0.42 8.05 -14.61
N ALA A 113 -0.75 7.43 -14.73
CA ALA A 113 -1.43 6.83 -13.58
C ALA A 113 -0.62 5.67 -12.96
N LEU A 114 0.03 4.82 -13.77
CA LEU A 114 0.87 3.75 -13.27
C LEU A 114 2.08 4.27 -12.48
N LEU A 115 2.77 5.31 -12.97
CA LEU A 115 3.91 5.94 -12.30
C LEU A 115 3.58 6.31 -10.85
N PHE A 116 2.36 6.81 -10.61
CA PHE A 116 1.85 7.12 -9.28
C PHE A 116 1.37 5.88 -8.53
N LEU A 117 0.59 5.00 -9.16
CA LEU A 117 0.06 3.80 -8.50
C LEU A 117 1.16 2.86 -7.98
N ILE A 118 2.35 2.86 -8.60
CA ILE A 118 3.52 2.10 -8.17
C ILE A 118 3.95 2.49 -6.74
N LEU A 119 3.72 3.73 -6.29
CA LEU A 119 3.97 4.18 -4.90
C LEU A 119 3.32 3.25 -3.86
N GLY A 120 2.13 2.72 -4.18
CA GLY A 120 1.38 1.82 -3.31
C GLY A 120 1.52 0.33 -3.63
N LYS A 121 2.31 -0.05 -4.64
CA LYS A 121 2.41 -1.43 -5.14
C LYS A 121 3.81 -2.00 -4.90
N ARG A 122 3.86 -3.16 -4.25
CA ARG A 122 5.05 -4.01 -4.28
C ARG A 122 5.16 -4.62 -5.68
N ILE A 123 6.24 -4.37 -6.39
CA ILE A 123 6.46 -4.90 -7.74
C ILE A 123 6.98 -6.33 -7.64
N ASP A 124 6.40 -7.22 -8.44
CA ASP A 124 6.72 -8.64 -8.48
C ASP A 124 6.64 -9.13 -9.93
N GLN A 125 7.61 -9.94 -10.35
CA GLN A 125 7.80 -10.29 -11.76
C GLN A 125 6.63 -11.10 -12.31
N THR A 126 5.98 -11.91 -11.47
CA THR A 126 4.95 -12.85 -11.91
C THR A 126 3.59 -12.21 -12.12
N SER A 127 3.22 -11.17 -11.36
CA SER A 127 1.89 -10.54 -11.46
C SER A 127 1.90 -9.08 -11.91
N TYR A 128 3.07 -8.43 -12.02
CA TYR A 128 3.13 -7.01 -12.35
C TYR A 128 2.48 -6.68 -13.70
N THR A 129 2.79 -7.43 -14.77
CA THR A 129 2.26 -7.14 -16.11
C THR A 129 0.75 -7.19 -16.13
N ALA A 130 0.15 -8.26 -15.60
CA ALA A 130 -1.30 -8.39 -15.49
C ALA A 130 -1.91 -7.27 -14.64
N TRP A 131 -1.25 -6.91 -13.53
CA TRP A 131 -1.68 -5.80 -12.68
C TRP A 131 -1.65 -4.46 -13.43
N ALA A 132 -0.57 -4.15 -14.15
CA ALA A 132 -0.40 -2.89 -14.88
C ALA A 132 -1.46 -2.76 -15.99
N GLN A 133 -1.65 -3.81 -16.78
CA GLN A 133 -2.66 -3.84 -17.84
C GLN A 133 -4.08 -3.70 -17.27
N ALA A 134 -4.39 -4.37 -16.17
CA ALA A 134 -5.69 -4.22 -15.51
C ALA A 134 -5.95 -2.79 -15.01
N ARG A 135 -4.91 -2.06 -14.57
CA ARG A 135 -5.04 -0.65 -14.16
C ARG A 135 -5.20 0.29 -15.35
N ILE A 136 -4.48 0.07 -16.44
CA ILE A 136 -4.67 0.84 -17.68
C ILE A 136 -6.10 0.63 -18.21
N LYS A 137 -6.58 -0.62 -18.29
CA LYS A 137 -7.98 -0.91 -18.67
C LYS A 137 -8.98 -0.14 -17.80
N ALA A 138 -8.74 -0.10 -16.48
CA ALA A 138 -9.60 0.65 -15.56
C ALA A 138 -9.54 2.18 -15.79
N VAL A 139 -8.36 2.75 -16.05
CA VAL A 139 -8.20 4.18 -16.41
C VAL A 139 -9.03 4.52 -17.65
N PHE A 140 -8.87 3.74 -18.72
CA PHE A 140 -9.56 3.98 -19.98
C PHE A 140 -11.08 3.82 -19.84
N ALA A 141 -11.54 2.79 -19.12
CA ALA A 141 -12.96 2.57 -18.85
C ALA A 141 -13.59 3.75 -18.09
N MET A 142 -12.92 4.26 -17.05
CA MET A 142 -13.42 5.41 -16.28
C MET A 142 -13.39 6.72 -17.06
N ALA A 143 -12.45 6.86 -17.99
CA ALA A 143 -12.35 8.02 -18.88
C ALA A 143 -13.26 7.90 -20.12
N CYS A 144 -14.03 6.81 -20.26
CA CYS A 144 -14.83 6.49 -21.44
C CYS A 144 -14.00 6.51 -22.75
N LEU A 145 -12.74 6.07 -22.68
CA LEU A 145 -11.82 6.01 -23.81
C LEU A 145 -11.76 4.59 -24.38
N LYS A 146 -11.58 4.50 -25.71
CA LYS A 146 -11.31 3.22 -26.38
C LYS A 146 -9.86 2.80 -26.14
N LEU A 147 -9.68 1.51 -25.87
CA LEU A 147 -8.40 0.87 -25.63
C LEU A 147 -8.34 -0.43 -26.42
N GLU A 148 -7.39 -0.53 -27.33
CA GLU A 148 -7.13 -1.78 -28.05
C GLU A 148 -6.21 -2.69 -27.23
N ILE A 149 -6.25 -4.00 -27.47
CA ILE A 149 -5.45 -4.95 -26.68
C ILE A 149 -3.96 -4.72 -26.94
N GLU A 150 -3.61 -4.36 -28.18
CA GLU A 150 -2.26 -4.07 -28.65
C GLU A 150 -1.67 -2.83 -27.98
N ASP A 151 -2.50 -1.88 -27.51
CA ASP A 151 -2.02 -0.70 -26.78
C ASP A 151 -1.40 -1.09 -25.43
N LEU A 152 -1.85 -2.19 -24.82
CA LEU A 152 -1.40 -2.66 -23.51
C LEU A 152 0.06 -3.12 -23.50
N GLU A 153 0.64 -3.40 -24.66
CA GLU A 153 2.06 -3.72 -24.82
C GLU A 153 2.95 -2.51 -24.48
N GLN A 154 2.42 -1.29 -24.57
CA GLN A 154 3.14 -0.05 -24.28
C GLN A 154 2.99 0.41 -22.82
N ALA A 155 2.48 -0.44 -21.92
CA ALA A 155 2.47 -0.19 -20.49
C ALA A 155 3.90 -0.11 -19.94
N ILE A 156 4.12 0.67 -18.86
CA ILE A 156 5.40 0.67 -18.12
C ILE A 156 5.81 -0.78 -17.83
N ASN A 157 6.95 -1.22 -18.34
CA ASN A 157 7.41 -2.60 -18.17
C ASN A 157 7.99 -2.85 -16.77
N PHE A 158 8.26 -4.12 -16.47
CA PHE A 158 8.72 -4.58 -15.17
C PHE A 158 10.03 -3.90 -14.70
N ASN A 159 11.00 -3.68 -15.60
CA ASN A 159 12.28 -3.08 -15.25
C ASN A 159 12.12 -1.62 -14.82
N TRP A 160 11.36 -0.84 -15.58
CA TRP A 160 11.01 0.53 -15.20
C TRP A 160 10.25 0.57 -13.88
N ALA A 161 9.22 -0.27 -13.73
CA ALA A 161 8.40 -0.31 -12.53
C ALA A 161 9.20 -0.67 -11.28
N THR A 162 10.14 -1.60 -11.40
CA THR A 162 11.04 -1.98 -10.30
C THR A 162 11.90 -0.80 -9.86
N ASN A 163 12.49 -0.06 -10.81
CA ASN A 163 13.30 1.12 -10.49
C ASN A 163 12.46 2.26 -9.89
N ILE A 164 11.27 2.52 -10.41
CA ILE A 164 10.31 3.48 -9.81
C ILE A 164 9.97 3.06 -8.37
N SER A 165 9.67 1.77 -8.15
CA SER A 165 9.39 1.25 -6.82
C SER A 165 10.57 1.38 -5.86
N THR A 166 11.80 1.23 -6.35
CA THR A 166 13.04 1.42 -5.58
C THR A 166 13.18 2.88 -5.16
N ILE A 167 12.98 3.84 -6.08
CA ILE A 167 13.00 5.28 -5.78
C ILE A 167 12.02 5.58 -4.65
N TYR A 168 10.75 5.16 -4.78
CA TYR A 168 9.77 5.41 -3.73
C TYR A 168 10.12 4.73 -2.41
N ARG A 169 10.63 3.49 -2.45
CA ARG A 169 11.01 2.77 -1.22
C ARG A 169 12.04 3.54 -0.41
N TYR A 170 13.07 4.06 -1.07
CA TYR A 170 14.22 4.67 -0.39
C TYR A 170 14.14 6.20 -0.27
N SER A 171 13.17 6.85 -0.92
CA SER A 171 12.97 8.29 -0.81
C SER A 171 11.65 8.65 -0.12
N PRO A 172 11.63 8.92 1.20
CA PRO A 172 10.48 9.52 1.87
C PRO A 172 10.03 10.83 1.23
N THR A 173 10.97 11.64 0.74
CA THR A 173 10.67 12.92 0.08
C THR A 173 9.88 12.72 -1.21
N ALA A 174 10.23 11.74 -2.05
CA ALA A 174 9.45 11.41 -3.25
C ALA A 174 8.01 11.02 -2.88
N ARG A 175 7.86 10.15 -1.88
CA ARG A 175 6.54 9.65 -1.45
C ARG A 175 5.66 10.77 -0.91
N ALA A 176 6.22 11.64 -0.07
CA ALA A 176 5.52 12.79 0.46
C ALA A 176 5.13 13.79 -0.64
N SER A 177 6.07 14.15 -1.52
CA SER A 177 5.83 15.12 -2.59
C SER A 177 4.78 14.65 -3.59
N VAL A 178 4.82 13.38 -3.99
CA VAL A 178 3.80 12.76 -4.84
C VAL A 178 2.43 12.77 -4.17
N LEU A 179 2.36 12.47 -2.87
CA LEU A 179 1.10 12.51 -2.14
C LEU A 179 0.55 13.94 -2.03
N GLU A 180 1.39 14.94 -1.71
CA GLU A 180 0.96 16.35 -1.66
C GLU A 180 0.46 16.83 -3.02
N PHE A 181 1.19 16.50 -4.09
CA PHE A 181 0.78 16.82 -5.45
C PHE A 181 -0.58 16.22 -5.75
N PHE A 182 -0.77 14.93 -5.50
CA PHE A 182 -2.07 14.28 -5.67
C PHE A 182 -3.18 14.97 -4.86
N LEU A 183 -2.95 15.26 -3.58
CA LEU A 183 -3.94 15.93 -2.73
C LEU A 183 -4.31 17.31 -3.27
N SER A 184 -3.36 18.03 -3.88
CA SER A 184 -3.59 19.32 -4.54
C SER A 184 -4.36 19.21 -5.87
N LYS A 185 -4.34 18.04 -6.52
CA LYS A 185 -4.99 17.76 -7.80
C LYS A 185 -6.23 16.87 -7.67
N ARG A 186 -6.67 16.58 -6.45
CA ARG A 186 -7.83 15.76 -6.14
C ARG A 186 -9.08 16.23 -6.92
N GLY A 187 -9.86 15.29 -7.43
CA GLY A 187 -11.05 15.53 -8.24
C GLY A 187 -10.79 15.59 -9.75
N LYS A 188 -9.53 15.58 -10.19
CA LYS A 188 -9.21 15.51 -11.63
C LYS A 188 -9.19 14.07 -12.12
N LEU A 189 -9.72 13.84 -13.34
CA LEU A 189 -9.86 12.52 -13.95
C LEU A 189 -8.57 11.68 -13.93
N ALA A 190 -7.42 12.30 -14.24
CA ALA A 190 -6.12 11.63 -14.23
C ALA A 190 -5.71 11.05 -12.85
N PHE A 191 -6.25 11.59 -11.75
CA PHE A 191 -5.93 11.19 -10.38
C PHE A 191 -7.05 10.39 -9.71
N TYR A 192 -8.19 10.20 -10.39
CA TYR A 192 -9.32 9.45 -9.86
C TYR A 192 -8.96 8.00 -9.50
N MET A 193 -8.02 7.40 -10.24
CA MET A 193 -7.45 6.09 -9.87
C MET A 193 -6.71 6.12 -8.54
N CYS A 194 -5.82 7.10 -8.36
CA CYS A 194 -5.06 7.24 -7.12
C CYS A 194 -6.02 7.43 -5.94
N GLU A 195 -7.06 8.22 -6.14
CA GLU A 195 -8.18 8.39 -5.21
C GLU A 195 -8.83 7.06 -4.78
N ARG A 196 -9.04 6.14 -5.71
CA ARG A 196 -9.68 4.85 -5.44
C ARG A 196 -8.73 3.78 -4.90
N PHE A 197 -7.46 3.80 -5.29
CA PHE A 197 -6.51 2.71 -5.03
C PHE A 197 -5.49 3.00 -3.92
N TRP A 198 -5.21 4.26 -3.62
CA TRP A 198 -4.26 4.63 -2.57
C TRP A 198 -4.79 4.60 -1.14
N PRO A 199 -6.08 4.84 -0.84
CA PRO A 199 -6.57 4.69 0.52
C PRO A 199 -6.27 3.29 1.05
N TYR A 200 -5.56 3.25 2.18
CA TYR A 200 -5.04 2.06 2.84
C TYR A 200 -4.17 1.16 1.95
N ALA A 201 -3.57 1.71 0.88
CA ALA A 201 -2.54 1.02 0.14
C ALA A 201 -1.40 0.62 1.08
N ARG A 202 -0.93 -0.63 0.96
CA ARG A 202 0.02 -1.28 1.88
C ARG A 202 -0.47 -1.48 3.33
N LEU A 203 -1.63 -0.93 3.72
CA LEU A 203 -2.25 -1.07 5.06
C LEU A 203 -3.62 -1.76 5.00
N LYS A 204 -3.85 -2.66 4.03
CA LYS A 204 -5.14 -3.35 3.88
C LYS A 204 -5.53 -4.14 5.13
N GLY A 205 -4.56 -4.77 5.80
CA GLY A 205 -4.81 -5.50 7.05
C GLY A 205 -5.35 -4.59 8.16
N PHE A 206 -4.69 -3.44 8.36
CA PHE A 206 -5.15 -2.39 9.27
C PHE A 206 -6.58 -1.94 8.96
N HIS A 207 -6.88 -1.68 7.68
CA HIS A 207 -8.23 -1.33 7.23
C HIS A 207 -9.26 -2.43 7.51
N PHE A 208 -8.92 -3.70 7.30
CA PHE A 208 -9.81 -4.82 7.58
C PHE A 208 -10.10 -4.97 9.07
N ILE A 209 -9.12 -4.77 9.95
CA ILE A 209 -9.32 -4.78 11.41
C ILE A 209 -10.34 -3.69 11.78
N GLN A 210 -10.14 -2.45 11.33
CA GLN A 210 -11.08 -1.35 11.58
C GLN A 210 -12.48 -1.67 11.05
N THR A 211 -12.56 -2.22 9.85
CA THR A 211 -13.84 -2.44 9.18
C THR A 211 -14.60 -3.61 9.80
N TYR A 212 -13.98 -4.77 9.93
CA TYR A 212 -14.68 -6.02 10.25
C TYR A 212 -14.67 -6.37 11.73
N LEU A 213 -13.63 -5.98 12.48
CA LEU A 213 -13.54 -6.30 13.92
C LEU A 213 -13.98 -5.14 14.82
N ILE A 214 -13.82 -3.89 14.37
CA ILE A 214 -14.23 -2.73 15.17
C ILE A 214 -15.61 -2.24 14.71
N ARG A 215 -15.73 -1.72 13.49
CA ARG A 215 -16.96 -1.08 13.00
C ARG A 215 -18.12 -2.04 12.79
N SER A 216 -17.85 -3.20 12.21
CA SER A 216 -18.91 -4.13 11.80
C SER A 216 -19.26 -5.16 12.88
N CYS A 217 -18.62 -5.11 14.06
CA CYS A 217 -18.71 -6.21 15.02
C CYS A 217 -19.63 -5.89 16.19
N TYR A 218 -20.82 -6.49 16.18
CA TYR A 218 -21.73 -6.50 17.33
C TYR A 218 -21.20 -7.38 18.48
N ARG A 219 -20.32 -8.34 18.17
CA ARG A 219 -19.81 -9.36 19.08
C ARG A 219 -18.44 -8.98 19.63
N PRO A 220 -18.16 -9.17 20.93
CA PRO A 220 -16.95 -8.59 21.52
C PRO A 220 -15.71 -9.50 21.38
N ILE A 221 -15.39 -9.94 20.16
CA ILE A 221 -14.24 -10.82 19.89
C ILE A 221 -12.90 -10.20 20.34
N LEU A 222 -12.75 -8.89 20.17
CA LEU A 222 -11.55 -8.14 20.57
C LEU A 222 -11.33 -8.10 22.09
N ALA A 223 -12.34 -8.46 22.89
CA ALA A 223 -12.24 -8.55 24.34
C ALA A 223 -11.93 -9.98 24.82
N ASP A 224 -11.64 -10.92 23.90
CA ASP A 224 -11.20 -12.26 24.28
C ASP A 224 -9.76 -12.19 24.85
N PRO A 225 -9.47 -12.82 26.01
CA PRO A 225 -8.14 -12.81 26.61
C PRO A 225 -7.03 -13.31 25.68
N TYR A 226 -7.37 -14.21 24.75
CA TYR A 226 -6.44 -14.71 23.73
C TYR A 226 -5.85 -13.58 22.85
N LEU A 227 -6.58 -12.47 22.67
CA LEU A 227 -6.14 -11.33 21.86
C LEU A 227 -5.53 -10.19 22.69
N SER A 228 -5.28 -10.37 23.99
CA SER A 228 -4.79 -9.30 24.89
C SER A 228 -3.53 -8.61 24.36
N THR A 229 -2.49 -9.37 24.01
CA THR A 229 -1.26 -8.84 23.41
C THR A 229 -1.50 -8.21 22.04
N ASP A 230 -2.39 -8.78 21.22
CA ASP A 230 -2.73 -8.20 19.92
C ASP A 230 -3.41 -6.83 20.07
N MET A 231 -4.20 -6.64 21.14
CA MET A 231 -4.86 -5.37 21.44
C MET A 231 -3.86 -4.30 21.89
N GLU A 232 -2.77 -4.69 22.57
CA GLU A 232 -1.67 -3.76 22.87
C GLU A 232 -0.95 -3.31 21.58
N HIS A 233 -0.67 -4.26 20.68
CA HIS A 233 -0.11 -3.94 19.36
C HIS A 233 -1.06 -3.05 18.54
N TRP A 234 -2.36 -3.34 18.56
CA TRP A 234 -3.38 -2.52 17.92
C TRP A 234 -3.39 -1.09 18.47
N ALA A 235 -3.35 -0.93 19.80
CA ALA A 235 -3.29 0.39 20.44
C ALA A 235 -2.00 1.15 20.08
N ALA A 236 -0.86 0.47 19.94
CA ALA A 236 0.37 1.08 19.46
C ALA A 236 0.25 1.52 17.99
N ALA A 237 -0.34 0.67 17.13
CA ALA A 237 -0.58 0.99 15.73
C ALA A 237 -1.53 2.19 15.57
N MET A 238 -2.63 2.24 16.32
CA MET A 238 -3.57 3.36 16.34
C MET A 238 -2.88 4.67 16.75
N ARG A 239 -2.13 4.67 17.85
CA ARG A 239 -1.35 5.85 18.28
C ARG A 239 -0.35 6.31 17.22
N ALA A 240 0.28 5.39 16.50
CA ALA A 240 1.18 5.74 15.40
C ALA A 240 0.42 6.32 14.20
N TRP A 241 -0.73 5.76 13.86
CA TRP A 241 -1.61 6.22 12.78
C TRP A 241 -2.21 7.60 13.07
N GLU A 242 -2.53 7.90 14.32
CA GLU A 242 -3.10 9.17 14.76
C GLU A 242 -2.17 10.37 14.58
N LYS A 243 -0.86 10.13 14.65
CA LYS A 243 0.18 11.16 14.43
C LYS A 243 0.15 11.72 13.00
N PHE A 244 -0.46 11.02 12.05
CA PHE A 244 -0.64 11.56 10.71
C PHE A 244 -1.77 12.61 10.69
N PRO A 245 -1.61 13.70 9.90
CA PRO A 245 -2.69 14.66 9.66
C PRO A 245 -3.96 13.97 9.17
N LEU A 246 -5.13 14.46 9.60
CA LEU A 246 -6.41 13.80 9.36
C LEU A 246 -6.66 13.45 7.87
N ASN A 247 -6.34 14.39 6.97
CA ASN A 247 -6.48 14.21 5.52
C ASN A 247 -5.44 13.27 4.89
N LYS A 248 -4.39 12.89 5.63
CA LYS A 248 -3.30 12.00 5.18
C LYS A 248 -3.34 10.61 5.82
N ARG A 249 -4.13 10.43 6.88
CA ARG A 249 -4.23 9.16 7.63
C ARG A 249 -4.51 7.94 6.76
N VAL A 250 -5.47 8.03 5.85
CA VAL A 250 -5.79 6.90 4.94
C VAL A 250 -4.65 6.58 3.98
N TYR A 251 -3.69 7.49 3.79
CA TYR A 251 -2.51 7.31 2.95
C TYR A 251 -1.25 7.00 3.77
N ALA A 252 -1.35 6.76 5.08
CA ALA A 252 -0.21 6.53 5.96
C ALA A 252 0.74 5.44 5.42
N GLY A 253 0.21 4.37 4.83
CA GLY A 253 1.00 3.29 4.23
C GLY A 253 1.89 3.70 3.07
N LEU A 254 1.58 4.82 2.44
CA LEU A 254 2.38 5.39 1.37
C LEU A 254 3.52 6.25 1.90
N ILE A 255 3.37 6.92 3.04
CA ILE A 255 4.31 7.96 3.48
C ILE A 255 5.04 7.65 4.78
N CYS A 256 4.63 6.63 5.52
CA CYS A 256 5.31 6.27 6.76
C CYS A 256 6.73 5.76 6.51
N ASN A 257 7.64 5.98 7.46
CA ASN A 257 8.94 5.31 7.46
C ASN A 257 8.78 3.83 7.80
N ASP A 258 9.87 3.06 7.69
CA ASP A 258 9.83 1.61 7.90
C ASP A 258 9.42 1.24 9.33
N ASP A 259 9.88 1.97 10.35
CA ASP A 259 9.52 1.73 11.75
C ASP A 259 8.01 1.87 11.99
N VAL A 260 7.41 2.97 11.51
CA VAL A 260 5.97 3.18 11.61
C VAL A 260 5.21 2.20 10.72
N PHE A 261 5.75 1.84 9.55
CA PHE A 261 5.16 0.83 8.68
C PHE A 261 5.06 -0.53 9.38
N HIS A 262 6.10 -0.93 10.13
CA HIS A 262 6.12 -2.18 10.89
C HIS A 262 5.05 -2.20 12.00
N LEU A 263 4.73 -1.06 12.61
CA LEU A 263 3.61 -0.96 13.56
C LEU A 263 2.25 -1.11 12.85
N LEU A 264 2.08 -0.49 11.68
CA LEU A 264 0.79 -0.42 10.99
C LEU A 264 0.46 -1.65 10.11
N ALA A 265 1.47 -2.38 9.65
CA ALA A 265 1.29 -3.52 8.75
C ALA A 265 2.28 -4.68 8.98
N GLY A 266 3.02 -4.66 10.09
CA GLY A 266 3.95 -5.74 10.44
C GLY A 266 3.26 -6.99 10.97
N ASN A 267 4.08 -7.98 11.32
CA ASN A 267 3.63 -9.28 11.82
C ASN A 267 2.84 -9.18 13.13
N GLN A 268 3.03 -8.10 13.91
CA GLN A 268 2.31 -7.85 15.17
C GLN A 268 0.79 -7.74 14.98
N LEU A 269 0.32 -7.34 13.79
CA LEU A 269 -1.11 -7.26 13.47
C LEU A 269 -1.59 -8.45 12.62
N GLN A 270 -0.73 -9.45 12.38
CA GLN A 270 -1.04 -10.54 11.46
C GLN A 270 -2.26 -11.35 11.92
N ARG A 271 -2.34 -11.66 13.22
CA ARG A 271 -3.43 -12.43 13.81
C ARG A 271 -4.77 -11.70 13.66
N LEU A 272 -4.81 -10.44 14.08
CA LEU A 272 -6.00 -9.59 13.92
C LEU A 272 -6.39 -9.42 12.46
N THR A 273 -5.42 -9.24 11.56
CA THR A 273 -5.68 -9.15 10.12
C THR A 273 -6.31 -10.43 9.59
N TYR A 274 -5.77 -11.59 9.97
CA TYR A 274 -6.30 -12.89 9.57
C TYR A 274 -7.74 -13.08 10.05
N ILE A 275 -8.00 -12.83 11.34
CA ILE A 275 -9.34 -12.90 11.93
C ILE A 275 -10.29 -11.93 11.21
N ALA A 276 -9.85 -10.69 10.95
CA ALA A 276 -10.65 -9.70 10.24
C ALA A 276 -11.03 -10.12 8.83
N VAL A 277 -10.11 -10.77 8.08
CA VAL A 277 -10.39 -11.32 6.75
C VAL A 277 -11.41 -12.45 6.84
N GLN A 278 -11.28 -13.37 7.80
CA GLN A 278 -12.23 -14.47 7.97
C GLN A 278 -13.63 -13.96 8.31
N VAL A 279 -13.74 -13.05 9.29
CA VAL A 279 -15.01 -12.41 9.66
C VAL A 279 -15.59 -11.60 8.48
N GLY A 280 -14.73 -10.89 7.73
CA GLY A 280 -15.12 -10.18 6.53
C GLY A 280 -15.65 -11.10 5.44
N ALA A 281 -15.05 -12.29 5.24
CA ALA A 281 -15.46 -13.27 4.25
C ALA A 281 -16.84 -13.88 4.53
N LEU A 282 -17.29 -13.90 5.79
CA LEU A 282 -18.67 -14.26 6.16
C LEU A 282 -19.69 -13.24 5.63
N LYS A 283 -19.29 -11.97 5.51
CA LYS A 283 -20.17 -10.86 5.06
C LYS A 283 -20.01 -10.54 3.57
N LYS A 284 -18.82 -10.73 3.03
CA LYS A 284 -18.42 -10.35 1.67
C LYS A 284 -17.69 -11.52 1.00
N PRO A 285 -18.38 -12.32 0.16
CA PRO A 285 -17.82 -13.54 -0.41
C PRO A 285 -16.52 -13.35 -1.20
N HIS A 286 -16.31 -12.19 -1.84
CA HIS A 286 -15.10 -11.91 -2.61
C HIS A 286 -13.82 -11.86 -1.75
N LEU A 287 -13.92 -11.66 -0.44
CA LEU A 287 -12.77 -11.70 0.45
C LEU A 287 -12.19 -13.11 0.63
N LYS A 288 -12.93 -14.17 0.27
CA LYS A 288 -12.40 -15.54 0.25
C LYS A 288 -11.19 -15.70 -0.67
N ASN A 289 -11.09 -14.85 -1.70
CA ASN A 289 -9.98 -14.85 -2.66
C ASN A 289 -8.82 -13.94 -2.22
N TYR A 290 -8.95 -13.24 -1.10
CA TYR A 290 -7.88 -12.37 -0.60
C TYR A 290 -6.75 -13.21 -0.01
N LYS A 291 -5.55 -13.10 -0.60
CA LYS A 291 -4.34 -13.78 -0.10
C LYS A 291 -3.89 -13.14 1.21
N CYS A 292 -4.32 -13.71 2.34
CA CYS A 292 -3.85 -13.35 3.67
C CYS A 292 -2.86 -14.42 4.18
N LYS A 293 -1.70 -13.99 4.69
CA LYS A 293 -0.74 -14.91 5.32
C LYS A 293 -1.33 -15.43 6.64
N ALA A 294 -1.52 -16.74 6.75
CA ALA A 294 -1.98 -17.36 7.99
C ALA A 294 -0.96 -17.15 9.12
N PRO A 295 -1.40 -16.84 10.36
CA PRO A 295 -0.52 -16.79 11.53
C PRO A 295 -0.06 -18.22 11.91
N PRO A 296 1.00 -18.36 12.73
CA PRO A 296 1.50 -19.67 13.18
C PRO A 296 0.46 -20.51 13.93
N ASP A 297 -0.49 -19.85 14.61
CA ASP A 297 -1.56 -20.44 15.42
C ASP A 297 -2.93 -20.27 14.74
N LYS A 298 -2.97 -20.55 13.43
CA LYS A 298 -4.16 -20.41 12.59
C LYS A 298 -5.37 -21.13 13.18
N GLU A 299 -5.19 -22.35 13.71
CA GLU A 299 -6.27 -23.17 14.26
C GLU A 299 -6.94 -22.50 15.47
N ALA A 300 -6.15 -21.82 16.32
CA ALA A 300 -6.68 -21.07 17.45
C ALA A 300 -7.47 -19.84 16.99
N CYS A 301 -7.02 -19.17 15.92
CA CYS A 301 -7.76 -18.07 15.30
C CYS A 301 -9.08 -18.53 14.69
N ASP A 302 -9.06 -19.65 13.97
CA ASP A 302 -10.25 -20.23 13.34
C ASP A 302 -11.26 -20.65 14.42
N ALA A 303 -10.81 -21.31 15.49
CA ALA A 303 -11.65 -21.67 16.64
C ALA A 303 -12.23 -20.43 17.36
N LEU A 304 -11.46 -19.33 17.44
CA LEU A 304 -11.96 -18.06 17.97
C LEU A 304 -13.05 -17.47 17.08
N VAL A 305 -12.85 -17.45 15.76
CA VAL A 305 -13.88 -16.99 14.81
C VAL A 305 -15.12 -17.86 14.95
N GLU A 306 -14.99 -19.18 15.02
CA GLU A 306 -16.10 -20.10 15.22
C GLU A 306 -16.85 -19.82 16.53
N LYS A 307 -16.12 -19.69 17.65
CA LYS A 307 -16.66 -19.37 18.97
C LYS A 307 -17.49 -18.09 18.97
N TYR A 308 -17.10 -17.08 18.19
CA TYR A 308 -17.80 -15.79 18.16
C TYR A 308 -18.75 -15.63 16.98
N PHE A 309 -18.69 -16.40 15.90
CA PHE A 309 -19.48 -16.14 14.68
C PHE A 309 -20.20 -17.36 14.13
N SER A 310 -20.14 -18.52 14.79
CA SER A 310 -20.93 -19.67 14.40
C SER A 310 -22.44 -19.39 14.48
N PRO A 311 -23.26 -19.94 13.54
CA PRO A 311 -24.71 -19.76 13.53
C PRO A 311 -25.39 -20.21 14.83
N ASN A 312 -24.78 -21.17 15.53
CA ASN A 312 -25.29 -21.76 16.75
C ASN A 312 -24.94 -20.95 18.02
N VAL A 313 -24.08 -19.93 17.89
CA VAL A 313 -23.68 -19.11 19.03
C VAL A 313 -24.75 -18.06 19.26
N LYS A 314 -25.58 -18.30 20.27
CA LYS A 314 -26.48 -17.31 20.85
C LYS A 314 -25.69 -16.51 21.87
N PHE A 315 -25.36 -15.26 21.54
CA PHE A 315 -24.99 -14.31 22.59
C PHE A 315 -26.28 -13.89 23.32
N PRO A 316 -26.20 -13.14 24.43
CA PRO A 316 -27.33 -12.41 24.98
C PRO A 316 -27.82 -11.36 23.96
N ASP A 317 -28.34 -11.82 22.81
CA ASP A 317 -28.61 -11.04 21.60
C ASP A 317 -29.97 -10.33 21.65
N ASP A 318 -30.74 -10.43 22.75
CA ASP A 318 -32.08 -9.81 22.84
C ASP A 318 -32.22 -8.61 23.79
N LEU A 319 -31.15 -8.18 24.49
CA LEU A 319 -31.22 -7.00 25.38
C LEU A 319 -30.78 -5.67 24.73
N LEU A 320 -30.08 -5.75 23.60
CA LEU A 320 -29.56 -4.60 22.86
C LEU A 320 -29.61 -4.88 21.37
N THR A 321 -30.76 -5.36 20.87
CA THR A 321 -30.94 -5.43 19.42
C THR A 321 -30.71 -4.03 18.88
N THR A 322 -29.83 -3.94 17.87
CA THR A 322 -29.58 -2.72 17.10
C THR A 322 -30.89 -2.09 16.65
N THR A 323 -31.94 -2.90 16.45
CA THR A 323 -33.32 -2.53 16.15
C THR A 323 -33.97 -1.58 17.17
N GLU A 324 -33.78 -1.75 18.48
CA GLU A 324 -34.39 -0.84 19.49
C GLU A 324 -33.65 0.50 19.55
N ILE A 325 -32.32 0.48 19.42
CA ILE A 325 -31.48 1.68 19.35
C ILE A 325 -31.71 2.43 18.02
N GLU A 326 -31.93 1.71 16.91
CA GLU A 326 -32.28 2.26 15.59
C GLU A 326 -33.75 2.77 15.53
N LEU A 327 -34.69 2.14 16.25
CA LEU A 327 -36.08 2.62 16.36
C LEU A 327 -36.19 3.90 17.19
N GLU A 328 -35.49 4.02 18.32
CA GLU A 328 -35.41 5.27 19.10
C GLU A 328 -34.83 6.42 18.26
N PHE A 329 -33.97 6.10 17.29
CA PHE A 329 -33.33 7.06 16.38
C PHE A 329 -34.29 7.60 15.31
N SER A 330 -35.23 6.77 14.84
CA SER A 330 -36.22 7.13 13.82
C SER A 330 -37.24 8.16 14.33
N GLN A 331 -37.32 8.37 15.65
CA GLN A 331 -38.34 9.19 16.30
C GLN A 331 -37.85 10.52 16.89
N ARG A 332 -36.55 10.89 16.77
CA ARG A 332 -36.03 12.17 17.30
C ARG A 332 -35.69 13.17 16.18
N PRO A 333 -36.56 14.17 15.90
CA PRO A 333 -36.21 15.29 15.04
C PRO A 333 -35.51 16.37 15.89
N GLY A 334 -34.21 16.62 15.65
CA GLY A 334 -33.51 17.71 16.30
C GLY A 334 -32.09 17.90 15.78
N LYS A 335 -31.76 19.11 15.32
CA LYS A 335 -30.51 19.47 14.64
C LYS A 335 -29.29 19.66 15.55
N ASP A 336 -29.41 19.44 16.86
CA ASP A 336 -28.34 19.76 17.80
C ASP A 336 -27.88 18.49 18.54
N HIS A 337 -26.63 18.07 18.26
CA HIS A 337 -25.89 16.92 18.80
C HIS A 337 -26.30 15.54 18.24
N TYR A 338 -25.73 15.18 17.08
CA TYR A 338 -25.68 13.79 16.62
C TYR A 338 -24.82 12.97 17.60
N MET A 339 -25.46 12.25 18.51
CA MET A 339 -24.80 11.27 19.38
C MET A 339 -24.48 10.03 18.53
N GLY A 340 -23.21 9.67 18.41
CA GLY A 340 -22.78 8.50 17.61
C GLY A 340 -23.39 7.19 18.16
N LEU A 341 -23.62 6.20 17.30
CA LEU A 341 -24.17 4.89 17.70
C LEU A 341 -23.38 4.25 18.85
N SER A 342 -22.06 4.47 18.90
CA SER A 342 -21.18 3.99 19.96
C SER A 342 -21.45 4.65 21.32
N GLN A 343 -21.74 5.95 21.33
CA GLN A 343 -22.10 6.68 22.56
C GLN A 343 -23.46 6.22 23.09
N LEU A 344 -24.44 6.01 22.20
CA LEU A 344 -25.75 5.48 22.58
C LEU A 344 -25.63 4.07 23.16
N ARG A 345 -24.81 3.21 22.55
CA ARG A 345 -24.54 1.86 23.06
C ARG A 345 -23.92 1.89 24.46
N LEU A 346 -22.99 2.82 24.73
CA LEU A 346 -22.41 3.00 26.06
C LEU A 346 -23.46 3.42 27.11
N VAL A 347 -24.36 4.34 26.76
CA VAL A 347 -25.46 4.77 27.65
C VAL A 347 -26.42 3.60 27.93
N ALA A 348 -26.75 2.79 26.91
CA ALA A 348 -27.61 1.63 27.08
C ALA A 348 -26.96 0.57 27.98
N ILE A 349 -25.64 0.35 27.86
CA ILE A 349 -24.89 -0.54 28.75
C ILE A 349 -24.95 -0.04 30.19
N GLU A 350 -24.71 1.26 30.43
CA GLU A 350 -24.77 1.83 31.79
C GLU A 350 -26.14 1.68 32.44
N LYS A 351 -27.22 1.91 31.68
CA LYS A 351 -28.59 1.66 32.14
C LYS A 351 -28.78 0.18 32.52
N LEU A 352 -28.36 -0.73 31.66
CA LEU A 352 -28.50 -2.17 31.90
C LEU A 352 -27.68 -2.63 33.12
N GLU A 353 -26.43 -2.16 33.24
CA GLU A 353 -25.54 -2.43 34.39
C GLU A 353 -26.15 -1.97 35.72
N SER A 354 -26.90 -0.86 35.70
CA SER A 354 -27.59 -0.30 36.87
C SER A 354 -28.84 -1.08 37.28
N SER A 355 -29.54 -1.70 36.32
CA SER A 355 -30.74 -2.52 36.56
C SER A 355 -30.45 -3.98 36.86
N LEU A 356 -29.25 -4.47 36.54
CA LEU A 356 -28.86 -5.88 36.72
C LEU A 356 -28.64 -6.21 38.21
N PRO A 357 -29.15 -7.36 38.70
CA PRO A 357 -28.75 -7.91 39.99
C PRO A 357 -27.22 -8.02 40.13
N LYS A 358 -26.71 -7.89 41.36
CA LYS A 358 -25.26 -7.99 41.61
C LYS A 358 -24.71 -9.40 41.34
N GLU A 359 -25.57 -10.40 41.38
CA GLU A 359 -25.23 -11.83 41.27
C GLU A 359 -25.08 -12.32 39.81
N ASP A 360 -25.54 -11.54 38.82
CA ASP A 360 -25.41 -11.86 37.39
C ASP A 360 -24.00 -11.59 36.84
N LEU A 361 -23.02 -12.32 37.39
CA LEU A 361 -21.60 -12.14 37.09
C LEU A 361 -21.28 -12.38 35.60
N GLU A 362 -21.94 -13.34 34.96
CA GLU A 362 -21.71 -13.66 33.55
C GLU A 362 -22.25 -12.57 32.59
N VAL A 363 -23.42 -12.00 32.89
CA VAL A 363 -23.96 -10.86 32.12
C VAL A 363 -23.08 -9.64 32.31
N ARG A 364 -22.60 -9.37 33.53
CA ARG A 364 -21.67 -8.26 33.82
C ARG A 364 -20.33 -8.43 33.09
N LYS A 365 -19.76 -9.64 33.07
CA LYS A 365 -18.54 -9.94 32.29
C LYS A 365 -18.77 -9.71 30.79
N TYR A 366 -19.93 -10.12 30.27
CA TYR A 366 -20.29 -9.88 28.88
C TYR A 366 -20.43 -8.38 28.57
N LEU A 367 -21.13 -7.62 29.42
CA LEU A 367 -21.29 -6.17 29.25
C LEU A 367 -19.97 -5.41 29.32
N ALA A 368 -19.05 -5.81 30.21
CA ALA A 368 -17.71 -5.24 30.25
C ALA A 368 -16.96 -5.41 28.92
N LYS A 369 -17.09 -6.59 28.29
CA LYS A 369 -16.52 -6.86 26.96
C LYS A 369 -17.18 -6.00 25.87
N VAL A 370 -18.49 -5.84 25.91
CA VAL A 370 -19.24 -4.99 24.97
C VAL A 370 -18.88 -3.50 25.15
N LYS A 371 -18.71 -3.06 26.40
CA LYS A 371 -18.29 -1.69 26.76
C LYS A 371 -16.89 -1.38 26.23
N PHE A 372 -15.96 -2.33 26.38
CA PHE A 372 -14.63 -2.23 25.80
C PHE A 372 -14.67 -1.98 24.29
N VAL A 373 -15.38 -2.83 23.54
CA VAL A 373 -15.50 -2.67 22.08
C VAL A 373 -16.21 -1.37 21.70
N SER A 374 -17.24 -0.98 22.43
CA SER A 374 -17.97 0.28 22.17
C SER A 374 -17.08 1.51 22.35
N ASN A 375 -16.18 1.50 23.35
CA ASN A 375 -15.18 2.55 23.52
C ASN A 375 -14.17 2.60 22.36
N LEU A 376 -13.75 1.44 21.82
CA LEU A 376 -12.88 1.40 20.63
C LEU A 376 -13.57 1.99 19.38
N ILE A 377 -14.87 1.71 19.20
CA ILE A 377 -15.63 2.29 18.07
C ILE A 377 -15.76 3.81 18.27
N LEU A 378 -16.06 4.27 19.49
CA LEU A 378 -16.13 5.70 19.80
C LEU A 378 -14.79 6.42 19.54
N GLU A 379 -13.68 5.82 19.94
CA GLU A 379 -12.35 6.33 19.62
C GLU A 379 -12.13 6.40 18.09
N MET A 380 -12.49 5.35 17.36
CA MET A 380 -12.44 5.32 15.90
C MET A 380 -13.31 6.39 15.22
N GLU A 381 -14.52 6.65 15.75
CA GLU A 381 -15.43 7.71 15.28
C GLU A 381 -14.81 9.09 15.46
N ARG A 382 -14.18 9.36 16.62
CA ARG A 382 -13.45 10.61 16.88
C ARG A 382 -12.27 10.80 15.92
N LEU A 383 -11.56 9.72 15.61
CA LEU A 383 -10.37 9.75 14.76
C LEU A 383 -10.67 9.77 13.26
N THR A 384 -11.91 9.46 12.88
CA THR A 384 -12.36 9.46 11.49
C THR A 384 -13.68 10.22 11.37
N PRO A 385 -13.73 11.54 11.64
CA PRO A 385 -14.94 12.31 11.41
C PRO A 385 -15.27 12.16 9.93
N CYS A 386 -16.43 11.56 9.65
CA CYS A 386 -16.94 11.15 8.35
C CYS A 386 -16.11 11.69 7.18
N LEU A 387 -15.05 10.97 6.79
CA LEU A 387 -14.53 11.10 5.43
C LEU A 387 -15.75 10.90 4.53
N PRO A 388 -15.97 11.77 3.53
CA PRO A 388 -17.17 11.69 2.70
C PRO A 388 -17.35 10.24 2.34
N MET A 389 -18.48 9.65 2.77
CA MET A 389 -18.87 8.34 2.30
C MET A 389 -18.78 8.46 0.81
N TRP A 390 -17.79 7.77 0.23
CA TRP A 390 -17.65 7.70 -1.20
C TRP A 390 -19.03 7.30 -1.69
N PRO A 391 -19.63 8.04 -2.65
CA PRO A 391 -20.87 7.58 -3.22
C PRO A 391 -20.61 6.13 -3.62
N GLN A 392 -21.33 5.21 -2.95
CA GLN A 392 -21.48 3.88 -3.48
C GLN A 392 -21.92 4.14 -4.92
N PRO A 393 -21.24 3.59 -5.93
CA PRO A 393 -21.84 3.55 -7.24
C PRO A 393 -23.22 2.96 -6.97
N SER A 394 -24.27 3.75 -7.24
CA SER A 394 -25.60 3.20 -7.45
C SER A 394 -25.43 1.95 -8.29
N ASP A 395 -26.19 0.90 -8.01
CA ASP A 395 -26.17 -0.43 -8.64
C ASP A 395 -26.39 -0.44 -10.18
N ALA A 396 -25.90 0.57 -10.91
CA ALA A 396 -25.49 0.46 -12.29
C ALA A 396 -24.37 -0.57 -12.35
N GLU A 397 -24.76 -1.79 -12.66
CA GLU A 397 -23.94 -2.90 -13.12
C GLU A 397 -22.79 -2.40 -14.00
N LEU A 398 -21.62 -2.21 -13.38
CA LEU A 398 -20.36 -2.30 -14.12
C LEU A 398 -20.35 -3.72 -14.70
N PRO A 399 -20.09 -3.90 -16.01
CA PRO A 399 -20.13 -5.22 -16.62
C PRO A 399 -19.19 -6.11 -15.82
N THR A 400 -19.73 -7.20 -15.28
CA THR A 400 -19.00 -8.32 -14.71
C THR A 400 -18.14 -8.93 -15.82
N SER A 401 -17.00 -8.30 -16.11
CA SER A 401 -15.88 -8.97 -16.75
C SER A 401 -15.31 -9.90 -15.68
N GLN A 402 -15.74 -11.16 -15.75
CA GLN A 402 -15.05 -12.27 -15.12
C GLN A 402 -13.63 -12.31 -15.68
N VAL A 403 -12.70 -11.57 -15.07
CA VAL A 403 -11.28 -11.88 -15.21
C VAL A 403 -11.04 -13.08 -14.28
N LYS A 404 -11.31 -14.28 -14.81
CA LYS A 404 -10.67 -15.49 -14.29
C LYS A 404 -9.17 -15.29 -14.50
N GLU A 405 -8.40 -15.25 -13.41
CA GLU A 405 -7.00 -15.64 -13.49
C GLU A 405 -7.00 -17.11 -13.92
N GLU A 406 -6.80 -17.37 -15.21
CA GLU A 406 -6.54 -18.72 -15.70
C GLU A 406 -5.20 -19.19 -15.13
N GLN A 407 -5.29 -20.14 -14.20
CA GLN A 407 -4.17 -20.94 -13.77
C GLN A 407 -3.91 -21.98 -14.85
N THR A 408 -2.77 -21.89 -15.54
CA THR A 408 -2.29 -22.98 -16.40
C THR A 408 -1.76 -24.09 -15.50
N GLU A 409 -2.58 -25.11 -15.24
CA GLU A 409 -2.12 -26.40 -14.76
C GLU A 409 -1.38 -27.13 -15.89
N SER A 410 -0.08 -27.38 -15.73
CA SER A 410 0.59 -28.46 -16.45
C SER A 410 1.17 -29.45 -15.44
N HIS A 411 0.36 -30.44 -15.08
CA HIS A 411 0.83 -31.70 -14.53
C HIS A 411 1.62 -32.44 -15.62
N VAL A 412 2.95 -32.49 -15.49
CA VAL A 412 3.72 -33.63 -15.98
C VAL A 412 4.61 -34.12 -14.84
N ARG A 413 4.27 -35.33 -14.40
CA ARG A 413 4.93 -36.13 -13.40
C ARG A 413 6.19 -36.72 -14.04
N SER A 414 7.37 -36.42 -13.52
CA SER A 414 8.54 -37.28 -13.69
C SER A 414 9.37 -37.27 -12.42
N THR A 415 9.34 -38.42 -11.77
CA THR A 415 10.21 -38.82 -10.66
C THR A 415 11.63 -39.03 -11.17
N GLN A 416 12.60 -38.28 -10.65
CA GLN A 416 13.90 -38.84 -10.34
C GLN A 416 14.62 -38.00 -9.29
N SER A 417 14.97 -38.67 -8.21
CA SER A 417 15.96 -38.25 -7.22
C SER A 417 17.29 -38.00 -7.91
N ASP A 418 18.01 -36.94 -7.52
CA ASP A 418 19.36 -37.10 -6.99
C ASP A 418 19.78 -35.84 -6.23
N SER A 419 20.54 -36.11 -5.17
CA SER A 419 21.15 -35.20 -4.22
C SER A 419 22.25 -34.35 -4.85
N GLU A 420 22.36 -33.07 -4.50
CA GLU A 420 23.66 -32.45 -4.20
C GLU A 420 23.52 -31.09 -3.49
N LYS A 421 24.47 -30.86 -2.58
CA LYS A 421 24.67 -29.65 -1.75
C LYS A 421 25.37 -28.55 -2.58
N CYS A 422 25.03 -27.28 -2.33
CA CYS A 422 25.94 -26.11 -2.14
C CYS A 422 25.13 -24.82 -2.31
N ALA A 423 25.08 -23.95 -1.29
CA ALA A 423 25.92 -22.76 -1.13
C ALA A 423 25.46 -21.58 -2.00
N ASP A 424 24.63 -20.70 -1.40
CA ASP A 424 24.24 -19.42 -1.97
C ASP A 424 25.37 -18.40 -1.79
N GLU A 425 26.10 -18.12 -2.87
CA GLU A 425 27.01 -16.98 -2.98
C GLU A 425 26.53 -16.11 -4.17
N ILE A 426 25.88 -14.99 -3.86
CA ILE A 426 25.37 -14.04 -4.87
C ILE A 426 26.57 -13.23 -5.38
N THR A 427 27.02 -13.55 -6.59
CA THR A 427 28.08 -12.81 -7.28
C THR A 427 27.49 -11.80 -8.26
N MET A 428 27.92 -10.55 -8.18
CA MET A 428 27.61 -9.47 -9.13
C MET A 428 28.35 -9.65 -10.47
N PRO A 429 27.82 -9.15 -11.61
CA PRO A 429 28.46 -9.31 -12.91
C PRO A 429 29.64 -8.33 -13.09
N ALA A 430 30.83 -8.87 -13.34
CA ALA A 430 32.02 -8.12 -13.74
C ALA A 430 32.03 -7.85 -15.26
N THR A 431 32.52 -6.67 -15.63
CA THR A 431 32.71 -6.16 -17.01
C THR A 431 33.99 -6.76 -17.63
N PRO A 432 34.08 -6.97 -18.96
CA PRO A 432 35.22 -7.66 -19.56
C PRO A 432 36.40 -6.71 -19.79
N SER A 433 37.60 -7.14 -19.43
CA SER A 433 38.85 -6.52 -19.86
C SER A 433 39.70 -7.51 -20.66
N SER A 434 40.04 -7.06 -21.86
CA SER A 434 40.90 -7.67 -22.86
C SER A 434 42.38 -7.77 -22.47
N GLN A 435 43.04 -8.86 -22.91
CA GLN A 435 44.47 -9.03 -23.29
C GLN A 435 45.54 -8.67 -22.21
N GLN A 436 46.55 -9.48 -21.86
CA GLN A 436 47.61 -10.04 -22.71
C GLN A 436 48.55 -11.02 -21.93
N SER A 437 49.17 -11.94 -22.70
CA SER A 437 50.49 -12.63 -22.53
C SER A 437 50.81 -13.58 -21.36
N ALA A 438 50.89 -14.86 -21.72
CA ALA A 438 51.94 -15.88 -21.47
C ALA A 438 53.15 -15.54 -20.57
N ASN A 439 53.44 -16.38 -19.57
CA ASN A 439 54.50 -17.41 -19.62
C ASN A 439 54.67 -18.14 -18.26
N GLU A 440 54.67 -19.48 -18.34
CA GLU A 440 55.60 -20.47 -17.76
C GLU A 440 56.10 -20.46 -16.28
N ASN A 441 56.03 -21.68 -15.74
CA ASN A 441 56.94 -22.39 -14.81
C ASN A 441 56.65 -22.48 -13.31
N GLU A 442 56.24 -23.69 -12.93
CA GLU A 442 56.82 -24.59 -11.91
C GLU A 442 57.67 -23.96 -10.79
N THR A 443 57.18 -24.01 -9.55
CA THR A 443 57.60 -25.02 -8.54
C THR A 443 56.65 -25.03 -7.34
#